data_AF-A0A370TF71-F1
#
_entry.id   AF-A0A370TF71-F1
#
_cell.length_a   1.000
_cell.length_b   1.000
_cell.length_c   1.000
_cell.angle_alpha   90.00
_cell.angle_beta   90.00
_cell.angle_gamma   90.00
#
_symmetry.space_group_name_H-M   'P 1'
#
loop_
_entity.id
_entity.type
_entity.pdbx_description
1 polymer ?
#
loop_
_entity_poly.entity_id
_entity_poly.type
_entity_poly.pdbx_seq_one_letter_code
_entity_poly.pdbx_strand_id
1 'polypeptide(L)'
;MCAMFTNGNRNRPSLLLFFVLYILALSGVICLASAALGNDTLPLPQQPTVALNTDQKPIRLPSETATPEPEILPAFLDALDVLQTNFFEPWQGIWPTAIDWTAAVLGTYVSAALTTISKSSKGKSNLNENLINRYFSQLVASYFGQDTFALRQEAYDDMLWVVLGWLESIKFINVHSALHYSTEPWYGTMWTPVFAHRARLFWDLASRGWNTSLCSGGMIWSPYLEPYKNAITNELYVTASISMYLFFPGDNNTAPFAVPPVPSPAPTGNPPGRPRDPKYLAAAIKGYKWLKDSNMTDLNGLYVDGYHVSGWKKNSTTGNTRCDMRNEMVYTYNQGVLLSGQRGLYEATGSESYLKDGHALVRNVIAATGWDLKSQSHRHGKSDGSAIRQGLGKWYGLGRQGVLEEACDASGSCSQDGQTFKGIFFHHLALLCAQLPDRLTLLDEGFASSAYQTAAQDIGVNEKVRNYHSEQCDRYGPWIKHNAKSALHTRNEIGEFGMWWNALRGDRFRDGDDMVQLPDDAVDYRNLGVPDDWKGSAVGKKIENMISASVVSLEHSEEVMGGEQDTFNEERGVGVLDLNDRGRGRTVETQGGGLSVLRALWEVVDRKGR
;
A
#
# COMPACT_ATOMS: atom_id res chain seq x y z
N MET A 1 8.73 26.82 -50.89
CA MET A 1 8.23 26.64 -52.28
C MET A 1 7.05 25.68 -52.23
N CYS A 2 5.99 26.03 -52.96
CA CYS A 2 4.63 25.46 -53.09
C CYS A 2 4.54 23.92 -53.09
N ALA A 3 3.42 23.23 -52.83
CA ALA A 3 1.98 23.53 -52.91
C ALA A 3 1.24 22.57 -51.94
N MET A 4 0.19 22.90 -51.17
CA MET A 4 -1.21 23.28 -51.47
C MET A 4 -2.10 22.22 -52.15
N PHE A 5 -3.35 22.16 -51.64
CA PHE A 5 -4.60 21.50 -52.09
C PHE A 5 -4.84 20.04 -51.64
N THR A 6 -5.99 19.62 -51.07
CA THR A 6 -7.23 20.27 -50.59
C THR A 6 -8.13 19.24 -49.87
N ASN A 7 -8.97 19.79 -48.98
CA ASN A 7 -10.28 19.33 -48.47
C ASN A 7 -11.01 18.17 -49.18
N GLY A 8 -11.63 17.32 -48.35
CA GLY A 8 -12.75 16.45 -48.72
C GLY A 8 -13.45 15.89 -47.48
N ASN A 9 -14.49 16.59 -47.01
CA ASN A 9 -15.37 16.15 -45.93
C ASN A 9 -16.66 15.58 -46.53
N ARG A 10 -17.17 14.50 -45.92
CA ARG A 10 -18.56 13.98 -45.88
C ARG A 10 -18.89 12.62 -46.53
N ASN A 11 -19.28 11.73 -45.62
CA ASN A 11 -20.47 10.86 -45.61
C ASN A 11 -20.42 9.46 -46.26
N ARG A 12 -20.28 8.48 -45.34
CA ARG A 12 -20.76 7.08 -45.33
C ARG A 12 -22.17 6.90 -45.95
N PRO A 13 -22.49 5.72 -46.54
CA PRO A 13 -22.77 4.51 -45.75
C PRO A 13 -22.21 3.17 -46.30
N SER A 14 -22.31 2.14 -45.45
CA SER A 14 -22.34 0.70 -45.77
C SER A 14 -21.02 -0.09 -45.79
N LEU A 15 -20.44 -0.35 -44.62
CA LEU A 15 -19.44 -1.41 -44.38
C LEU A 15 -19.98 -2.38 -43.31
N LEU A 16 -20.97 -3.18 -43.68
CA LEU A 16 -21.49 -4.28 -42.84
C LEU A 16 -21.66 -5.60 -43.61
N LEU A 17 -21.16 -5.68 -44.86
CA LEU A 17 -21.28 -6.88 -45.69
C LEU A 17 -19.97 -7.59 -46.03
N PHE A 18 -18.80 -7.08 -45.60
CA PHE A 18 -17.51 -7.67 -45.97
C PHE A 18 -16.79 -8.47 -44.88
N PHE A 19 -17.29 -8.48 -43.64
CA PHE A 19 -16.65 -9.23 -42.54
C PHE A 19 -17.20 -10.65 -42.31
N VAL A 20 -18.32 -11.01 -42.96
CA VAL A 20 -18.97 -12.32 -42.76
C VAL A 20 -18.41 -13.41 -43.69
N LEU A 21 -17.70 -13.06 -44.76
CA LEU A 21 -17.19 -14.03 -45.74
C LEU A 21 -15.76 -14.53 -45.49
N TYR A 22 -15.03 -13.99 -44.51
CA TYR A 22 -13.66 -14.43 -44.20
C TYR A 22 -13.56 -15.43 -43.03
N ILE A 23 -14.62 -15.55 -42.21
CA ILE A 23 -14.65 -16.47 -41.05
C ILE A 23 -15.11 -17.89 -41.44
N LEU A 24 -15.72 -18.07 -42.62
CA LEU A 24 -16.20 -19.38 -43.10
C LEU A 24 -15.16 -20.22 -43.86
N ALA A 25 -13.93 -19.74 -44.02
CA ALA A 25 -12.86 -20.47 -44.74
C ALA A 25 -11.81 -21.14 -43.83
N LEU A 26 -11.85 -20.92 -42.51
CA LEU A 26 -10.89 -21.52 -41.55
C LEU A 26 -11.48 -22.58 -40.63
N SER A 27 -12.80 -22.79 -40.65
CA SER A 27 -13.47 -23.92 -39.98
C SER A 27 -13.44 -25.22 -40.78
N GLY A 28 -12.84 -25.22 -41.99
CA GLY A 28 -12.78 -26.37 -42.90
C GLY A 28 -11.48 -27.18 -42.89
N VAL A 29 -10.49 -26.86 -42.03
CA VAL A 29 -9.16 -27.53 -42.07
C VAL A 29 -8.79 -28.29 -40.78
N ILE A 30 -9.63 -28.27 -39.73
CA ILE A 30 -9.34 -29.02 -38.48
C ILE A 30 -10.14 -30.34 -38.39
N CYS A 31 -11.01 -30.64 -39.36
CA CYS A 31 -11.79 -31.87 -39.38
C CYS A 31 -11.36 -32.81 -40.52
N LEU A 32 -10.11 -33.29 -40.49
CA LEU A 32 -9.62 -34.42 -41.32
C LEU A 32 -8.25 -34.90 -40.77
N ALA A 33 -8.20 -35.26 -39.49
CA ALA A 33 -7.08 -36.02 -38.91
C ALA A 33 -7.55 -36.86 -37.71
N SER A 34 -8.68 -37.57 -37.87
CA SER A 34 -9.18 -38.52 -36.88
C SER A 34 -9.95 -39.63 -37.58
N ALA A 35 -9.23 -40.50 -38.31
CA ALA A 35 -9.73 -41.80 -38.76
C ALA A 35 -8.57 -42.68 -39.25
N ALA A 36 -7.81 -43.25 -38.31
CA ALA A 36 -7.01 -44.45 -38.55
C ALA A 36 -6.88 -45.22 -37.23
N LEU A 37 -7.93 -45.99 -36.90
CA LEU A 37 -7.90 -46.98 -35.83
C LEU A 37 -7.30 -48.28 -36.37
N GLY A 38 -6.15 -48.67 -35.82
CA GLY A 38 -5.63 -50.03 -35.84
C GLY A 38 -5.80 -50.63 -34.44
N ASN A 39 -6.41 -51.80 -34.40
CA ASN A 39 -6.86 -52.55 -33.22
C ASN A 39 -5.66 -53.09 -32.41
N ASP A 40 -5.54 -52.70 -31.13
CA ASP A 40 -4.85 -53.49 -30.11
C ASP A 40 -5.45 -53.20 -28.73
N THR A 41 -6.19 -54.18 -28.22
CA THR A 41 -6.85 -54.17 -26.91
C THR A 41 -5.85 -54.52 -25.81
N LEU A 42 -5.54 -53.56 -24.94
CA LEU A 42 -4.88 -53.81 -23.65
C LEU A 42 -5.89 -53.55 -22.50
N PRO A 43 -5.98 -54.45 -21.49
CA PRO A 43 -7.03 -54.43 -20.48
C PRO A 43 -6.80 -53.36 -19.40
N LEU A 44 -7.90 -52.71 -18.98
CA LEU A 44 -7.97 -51.76 -17.87
C LEU A 44 -7.65 -52.45 -16.52
N PRO A 45 -6.86 -51.82 -15.63
CA PRO A 45 -6.67 -52.34 -14.27
C PRO A 45 -7.95 -52.19 -13.45
N GLN A 46 -8.35 -53.28 -12.80
CA GLN A 46 -9.48 -53.34 -11.88
C GLN A 46 -9.21 -52.51 -10.62
N GLN A 47 -10.16 -51.65 -10.24
CA GLN A 47 -10.20 -51.04 -8.90
C GLN A 47 -10.51 -52.14 -7.87
N PRO A 48 -9.81 -52.20 -6.73
CA PRO A 48 -10.20 -53.10 -5.65
C PRO A 48 -11.45 -52.58 -4.94
N THR A 49 -12.51 -53.40 -4.95
CA THR A 49 -13.67 -53.24 -4.07
C THR A 49 -13.26 -53.57 -2.64
N VAL A 50 -13.13 -52.54 -1.80
CA VAL A 50 -12.96 -52.73 -0.35
C VAL A 50 -14.34 -52.99 0.25
N ALA A 51 -14.51 -54.17 0.85
CA ALA A 51 -15.71 -54.56 1.58
C ALA A 51 -15.93 -53.65 2.79
N LEU A 52 -17.14 -53.11 2.92
CA LEU A 52 -17.62 -52.42 4.13
C LEU A 52 -17.76 -53.45 5.26
N ASN A 53 -16.75 -53.50 6.13
CA ASN A 53 -16.84 -54.21 7.40
C ASN A 53 -17.44 -53.26 8.44
N THR A 54 -18.73 -53.42 8.71
CA THR A 54 -19.44 -52.71 9.77
C THR A 54 -19.03 -53.30 11.12
N ASP A 55 -18.01 -52.71 11.75
CA ASP A 55 -17.80 -52.75 13.21
C ASP A 55 -16.62 -51.83 13.60
N GLN A 56 -16.90 -50.52 13.76
CA GLN A 56 -16.00 -49.61 14.46
C GLN A 56 -16.73 -48.98 15.65
N LYS A 57 -16.30 -49.37 16.85
CA LYS A 57 -16.62 -48.68 18.10
C LYS A 57 -16.18 -47.21 18.01
N PRO A 58 -16.91 -46.26 18.61
CA PRO A 58 -16.67 -44.83 18.43
C PRO A 58 -15.25 -44.46 18.86
N ILE A 59 -14.49 -43.88 17.93
CA ILE A 59 -13.21 -43.25 18.17
C ILE A 59 -13.46 -42.05 19.08
N ARG A 60 -12.89 -42.07 20.28
CA ARG A 60 -12.85 -40.90 21.16
C ARG A 60 -12.14 -39.76 20.45
N LEU A 61 -12.81 -38.62 20.33
CA LEU A 61 -12.23 -37.35 19.89
C LEU A 61 -10.92 -37.10 20.65
N PRO A 62 -9.78 -36.87 19.98
CA PRO A 62 -8.61 -36.33 20.65
C PRO A 62 -8.98 -34.95 21.18
N SER A 63 -8.77 -34.78 22.48
CA SER A 63 -8.77 -33.49 23.16
C SER A 63 -7.98 -32.46 22.34
N GLU A 64 -8.52 -31.25 22.21
CA GLU A 64 -7.85 -30.05 21.71
C GLU A 64 -6.43 -29.98 22.29
N THR A 65 -5.47 -30.46 21.52
CA THR A 65 -4.06 -30.24 21.76
C THR A 65 -3.68 -29.19 20.75
N ALA A 66 -3.26 -28.03 21.25
CA ALA A 66 -2.93 -26.84 20.47
C ALA A 66 -2.16 -27.25 19.21
N THR A 67 -2.69 -26.88 18.05
CA THR A 67 -1.94 -26.89 16.80
C THR A 67 -0.62 -26.15 17.04
N PRO A 68 0.54 -26.68 16.61
CA PRO A 68 1.79 -25.93 16.70
C PRO A 68 1.59 -24.56 16.08
N GLU A 69 2.04 -23.48 16.74
CA GLU A 69 2.03 -22.15 16.11
C GLU A 69 2.72 -22.27 14.74
N PRO A 70 2.08 -21.83 13.64
CA PRO A 70 2.68 -21.94 12.32
C PRO A 70 4.01 -21.18 12.33
N GLU A 71 5.03 -21.77 11.73
CA GLU A 71 6.29 -21.07 11.52
C GLU A 71 6.02 -19.81 10.69
N ILE A 72 6.50 -18.66 11.15
CA ILE A 72 6.14 -17.36 10.58
C ILE A 72 6.66 -17.20 9.15
N LEU A 73 7.87 -17.69 8.85
CA LEU A 73 8.44 -17.59 7.51
C LEU A 73 7.60 -18.35 6.46
N PRO A 74 7.22 -19.62 6.65
CA PRO A 74 6.24 -20.29 5.80
C PRO A 74 4.92 -19.52 5.65
N ALA A 75 4.31 -19.05 6.74
CA ALA A 75 3.05 -18.31 6.65
C ALA A 75 3.17 -17.00 5.83
N PHE A 76 4.31 -16.31 5.96
CA PHE A 76 4.65 -15.13 5.15
C PHE A 76 4.85 -15.47 3.67
N LEU A 77 5.56 -16.57 3.37
CA LEU A 77 5.77 -17.04 2.00
C LEU A 77 4.46 -17.47 1.35
N ASP A 78 3.59 -18.17 2.08
CA ASP A 78 2.26 -18.56 1.63
C ASP A 78 1.39 -17.32 1.33
N ALA A 79 1.44 -16.29 2.19
CA ALA A 79 0.72 -15.05 1.94
C ALA A 79 1.20 -14.32 0.67
N LEU A 80 2.51 -14.35 0.38
CA LEU A 80 3.06 -13.79 -0.85
C LEU A 80 2.65 -14.63 -2.07
N ASP A 81 2.65 -15.96 -1.96
CA ASP A 81 2.24 -16.84 -3.05
C ASP A 81 0.76 -16.68 -3.37
N VAL A 82 -0.13 -16.58 -2.37
CA VAL A 82 -1.54 -16.26 -2.57
C VAL A 82 -1.70 -14.89 -3.24
N LEU A 83 -0.97 -13.86 -2.80
CA LEU A 83 -1.00 -12.53 -3.45
C LEU A 83 -0.67 -12.62 -4.94
N GLN A 84 0.37 -13.36 -5.30
CA GLN A 84 0.87 -13.44 -6.67
C GLN A 84 0.21 -14.51 -7.54
N THR A 85 -0.47 -15.49 -6.94
CA THR A 85 -1.14 -16.59 -7.67
C THR A 85 -2.63 -16.30 -7.86
N ASN A 86 -3.30 -15.71 -6.86
CA ASN A 86 -4.75 -15.49 -6.93
C ASN A 86 -5.11 -14.11 -7.50
N PHE A 87 -4.26 -13.10 -7.31
CA PHE A 87 -4.62 -11.70 -7.61
C PHE A 87 -3.78 -11.04 -8.70
N PHE A 88 -2.67 -11.65 -9.14
CA PHE A 88 -1.78 -11.05 -10.14
C PHE A 88 -1.89 -11.79 -11.47
N GLU A 89 -2.05 -11.04 -12.57
CA GLU A 89 -2.10 -11.61 -13.91
C GLU A 89 -0.80 -11.39 -14.68
N PRO A 90 0.07 -12.42 -14.83
CA PRO A 90 1.42 -12.23 -15.36
C PRO A 90 1.47 -11.72 -16.81
N TRP A 91 0.46 -12.01 -17.63
CA TRP A 91 0.43 -11.59 -19.03
C TRP A 91 0.00 -10.13 -19.22
N GLN A 92 -0.79 -9.58 -18.29
CA GLN A 92 -1.10 -8.15 -18.26
C GLN A 92 -0.07 -7.36 -17.45
N GLY A 93 0.58 -8.03 -16.49
CA GLY A 93 1.45 -7.37 -15.53
C GLY A 93 0.68 -6.49 -14.57
N ILE A 94 -0.54 -6.87 -14.16
CA ILE A 94 -1.33 -6.06 -13.23
C ILE A 94 -1.98 -6.95 -12.17
N TRP A 95 -2.40 -6.32 -11.07
CA TRP A 95 -3.41 -6.87 -10.17
C TRP A 95 -4.76 -6.34 -10.65
N PRO A 96 -5.59 -7.12 -11.39
CA PRO A 96 -6.72 -6.55 -12.15
C PRO A 96 -7.80 -5.88 -11.30
N THR A 97 -7.93 -6.30 -10.03
CA THR A 97 -8.92 -5.75 -9.10
C THR A 97 -8.37 -4.58 -8.28
N ALA A 98 -7.07 -4.29 -8.36
CA ALA A 98 -6.46 -3.12 -7.72
C ALA A 98 -6.70 -1.85 -8.54
N ILE A 99 -6.79 -0.71 -7.87
CA ILE A 99 -6.74 0.61 -8.51
C ILE A 99 -5.30 1.11 -8.58
N ASP A 100 -5.04 2.15 -9.38
CA ASP A 100 -3.70 2.61 -9.74
C ASP A 100 -2.75 2.79 -8.55
N TRP A 101 -3.16 3.50 -7.51
CA TRP A 101 -2.30 3.72 -6.34
C TRP A 101 -2.19 2.48 -5.44
N THR A 102 -3.25 1.67 -5.29
CA THR A 102 -3.16 0.43 -4.49
C THR A 102 -2.27 -0.60 -5.19
N ALA A 103 -2.27 -0.66 -6.52
CA ALA A 103 -1.33 -1.46 -7.31
C ALA A 103 0.14 -1.02 -7.10
N ALA A 104 0.41 0.28 -6.98
CA ALA A 104 1.75 0.77 -6.64
C ALA A 104 2.19 0.32 -5.22
N VAL A 105 1.25 0.32 -4.26
CA VAL A 105 1.48 -0.19 -2.90
C VAL A 105 1.72 -1.71 -2.89
N LEU A 106 0.95 -2.49 -3.65
CA LEU A 106 1.14 -3.94 -3.78
C LEU A 106 2.53 -4.27 -4.37
N GLY A 107 2.96 -3.56 -5.40
CA GLY A 107 4.32 -3.68 -5.94
C GLY A 107 5.40 -3.37 -4.89
N THR A 108 5.14 -2.39 -4.03
CA THR A 108 6.02 -2.07 -2.89
C THR A 108 6.09 -3.25 -1.91
N TYR A 109 4.96 -3.89 -1.59
CA TYR A 109 4.94 -5.06 -0.72
C TYR A 109 5.69 -6.25 -1.30
N VAL A 110 5.51 -6.54 -2.59
CA VAL A 110 6.25 -7.60 -3.28
C VAL A 110 7.75 -7.32 -3.23
N SER A 111 8.19 -6.10 -3.59
CA SER A 111 9.59 -5.73 -3.54
C SER A 111 10.19 -5.85 -2.12
N ALA A 112 9.44 -5.42 -1.11
CA ALA A 112 9.86 -5.50 0.28
C ALA A 112 9.90 -6.94 0.80
N ALA A 113 9.00 -7.79 0.31
CA ALA A 113 8.98 -9.22 0.59
C ALA A 113 10.19 -9.93 -0.02
N LEU A 114 10.58 -9.59 -1.25
CA LEU A 114 11.79 -10.12 -1.88
C LEU A 114 13.06 -9.73 -1.12
N THR A 115 13.11 -8.53 -0.56
CA THR A 115 14.19 -8.13 0.36
C THR A 115 14.24 -9.04 1.60
N THR A 116 13.07 -9.36 2.17
CA THR A 116 12.96 -10.27 3.31
C THR A 116 13.44 -11.68 2.98
N ILE A 117 13.00 -12.24 1.83
CA ILE A 117 13.41 -13.57 1.35
C ILE A 117 14.92 -13.63 1.08
N SER A 118 15.45 -12.61 0.38
CA SER A 118 16.88 -12.51 0.09
C SER A 118 17.73 -12.50 1.37
N LYS A 119 17.24 -11.81 2.41
CA LYS A 119 17.91 -11.71 3.70
C LYS A 119 17.74 -12.94 4.60
N SER A 120 16.69 -13.74 4.42
CA SER A 120 16.46 -14.97 5.21
C SER A 120 17.28 -16.17 4.72
N SER A 121 17.76 -16.13 3.47
CA SER A 121 18.60 -17.18 2.89
C SER A 121 20.05 -17.13 3.37
N LYS A 122 20.58 -18.24 3.90
CA LYS A 122 22.02 -18.43 4.14
C LYS A 122 22.68 -18.91 2.84
N GLY A 123 23.03 -17.97 1.96
CA GLY A 123 23.68 -18.22 0.66
C GLY A 123 22.70 -18.47 -0.49
N LYS A 124 23.24 -18.68 -1.70
CA LYS A 124 22.49 -19.00 -2.93
C LYS A 124 22.00 -20.45 -2.87
N SER A 125 20.74 -20.67 -2.50
CA SER A 125 20.06 -21.95 -2.72
C SER A 125 19.23 -21.86 -4.00
N ASN A 126 19.26 -22.91 -4.83
CA ASN A 126 18.51 -22.92 -6.10
C ASN A 126 17.00 -22.65 -5.90
N LEU A 127 16.44 -23.08 -4.77
CA LEU A 127 15.04 -22.86 -4.44
C LEU A 127 14.72 -21.38 -4.17
N ASN A 128 15.55 -20.71 -3.35
CA ASN A 128 15.33 -19.30 -3.02
C ASN A 128 15.57 -18.39 -4.22
N GLU A 129 16.59 -18.69 -5.03
CA GLU A 129 16.84 -17.97 -6.28
C GLU A 129 15.68 -18.12 -7.26
N ASN A 130 15.14 -19.33 -7.44
CA ASN A 130 13.97 -19.55 -8.31
C ASN A 130 12.74 -18.76 -7.82
N LEU A 131 12.51 -18.72 -6.50
CA LEU A 131 11.40 -17.97 -5.91
C LEU A 131 11.57 -16.45 -6.11
N ILE A 132 12.77 -15.93 -5.84
CA ILE A 132 13.11 -14.52 -6.04
C ILE A 132 12.95 -14.15 -7.52
N ASN A 133 13.47 -14.96 -8.43
CA ASN A 133 13.41 -14.69 -9.87
C ASN A 133 11.97 -14.75 -10.40
N ARG A 134 11.12 -15.66 -9.89
CA ARG A 134 9.68 -15.74 -10.23
C ARG A 134 8.98 -14.43 -9.90
N TYR A 135 9.04 -14.00 -8.64
CA TYR A 135 8.29 -12.82 -8.19
C TYR A 135 8.94 -11.50 -8.64
N PHE A 136 10.27 -11.44 -8.80
CA PHE A 136 10.92 -10.28 -9.42
C PHE A 136 10.52 -10.12 -10.88
N SER A 137 10.36 -11.22 -11.63
CA SER A 137 9.86 -11.14 -13.02
C SER A 137 8.41 -10.62 -13.09
N GLN A 138 7.58 -10.96 -12.10
CA GLN A 138 6.22 -10.41 -11.97
C GLN A 138 6.24 -8.92 -11.59
N LEU A 139 7.13 -8.50 -10.68
CA LEU A 139 7.36 -7.09 -10.35
C LEU A 139 7.86 -6.28 -11.56
N VAL A 140 8.72 -6.87 -12.41
CA VAL A 140 9.13 -6.27 -13.68
C VAL A 140 7.95 -6.19 -14.65
N ALA A 141 7.11 -7.23 -14.75
CA ALA A 141 5.89 -7.17 -15.56
C ALA A 141 4.97 -6.03 -15.10
N SER A 142 4.85 -5.79 -13.79
CA SER A 142 4.04 -4.70 -13.25
C SER A 142 4.56 -3.30 -13.54
N TYR A 143 5.86 -3.15 -13.81
CA TYR A 143 6.38 -1.90 -14.36
C TYR A 143 5.75 -1.56 -15.71
N PHE A 144 5.51 -2.56 -16.56
CA PHE A 144 4.91 -2.36 -17.88
C PHE A 144 3.38 -2.28 -17.85
N GLY A 145 2.75 -3.00 -16.92
CA GLY A 145 1.29 -2.99 -16.76
C GLY A 145 0.74 -1.73 -16.06
N GLN A 146 1.54 -1.03 -15.25
CA GLN A 146 1.11 0.18 -14.54
C GLN A 146 0.70 1.31 -15.52
N ASP A 147 -0.52 1.85 -15.37
CA ASP A 147 -1.03 2.96 -16.19
C ASP A 147 -0.36 4.29 -15.83
N THR A 148 0.87 4.45 -16.30
CA THR A 148 1.63 5.68 -16.04
C THR A 148 1.07 6.91 -16.74
N PHE A 149 0.12 6.77 -17.67
CA PHE A 149 -0.51 7.92 -18.31
C PHE A 149 -1.62 8.48 -17.43
N ALA A 150 -2.50 7.61 -16.92
CA ALA A 150 -3.54 7.97 -15.96
C ALA A 150 -2.92 8.55 -14.68
N LEU A 151 -2.03 7.81 -14.02
CA LEU A 151 -1.33 8.19 -12.77
C LEU A 151 -0.67 9.58 -12.81
N ARG A 152 -0.24 10.08 -13.98
CA ARG A 152 0.35 11.44 -14.11
C ARG A 152 -0.67 12.57 -14.02
N GLN A 153 -1.96 12.25 -14.09
CA GLN A 153 -3.09 13.16 -14.02
C GLN A 153 -3.93 12.94 -12.76
N GLU A 154 -3.49 12.10 -11.83
CA GLU A 154 -4.18 11.84 -10.57
C GLU A 154 -3.77 12.81 -9.46
N ALA A 155 -4.17 12.54 -8.22
CA ALA A 155 -3.78 13.35 -7.09
C ALA A 155 -2.30 13.11 -6.71
N TYR A 156 -1.75 14.02 -5.92
CA TYR A 156 -0.32 14.03 -5.65
C TYR A 156 0.12 12.87 -4.74
N ASP A 157 -0.76 12.34 -3.90
CA ASP A 157 -0.55 11.09 -3.15
C ASP A 157 -0.39 9.88 -4.08
N ASP A 158 -1.28 9.69 -5.06
CA ASP A 158 -1.20 8.61 -6.06
C ASP A 158 0.17 8.59 -6.75
N MET A 159 0.63 9.78 -7.17
CA MET A 159 1.96 9.95 -7.77
C MET A 159 3.10 9.56 -6.82
N LEU A 160 2.99 9.87 -5.53
CA LEU A 160 4.05 9.62 -4.55
C LEU A 160 4.14 8.15 -4.14
N TRP A 161 3.03 7.40 -4.19
CA TRP A 161 3.05 5.94 -4.03
C TRP A 161 3.91 5.27 -5.11
N VAL A 162 3.83 5.75 -6.36
CA VAL A 162 4.69 5.28 -7.46
C VAL A 162 6.16 5.53 -7.14
N VAL A 163 6.52 6.70 -6.58
CA VAL A 163 7.90 7.01 -6.20
C VAL A 163 8.44 6.01 -5.17
N LEU A 164 7.67 5.74 -4.11
CA LEU A 164 8.09 4.81 -3.05
C LEU A 164 8.26 3.39 -3.58
N GLY A 165 7.35 2.89 -4.42
CA GLY A 165 7.43 1.52 -4.94
C GLY A 165 8.67 1.25 -5.79
N TRP A 166 9.03 2.19 -6.66
CA TRP A 166 10.23 2.01 -7.50
C TRP A 166 11.54 2.24 -6.75
N LEU A 167 11.55 3.08 -5.71
CA LEU A 167 12.70 3.20 -4.81
C LEU A 167 12.89 1.94 -3.93
N GLU A 168 11.81 1.33 -3.43
CA GLU A 168 11.90 0.05 -2.71
C GLU A 168 12.43 -1.07 -3.64
N SER A 169 12.03 -1.06 -4.91
CA SER A 169 12.53 -1.99 -5.95
C SER A 169 14.04 -1.83 -6.18
N ILE A 170 14.53 -0.60 -6.28
CA ILE A 170 15.98 -0.33 -6.39
C ILE A 170 16.71 -0.79 -5.13
N LYS A 171 16.16 -0.52 -3.94
CA LYS A 171 16.73 -0.97 -2.67
C LYS A 171 16.80 -2.49 -2.58
N PHE A 172 15.77 -3.20 -3.02
CA PHE A 172 15.79 -4.66 -3.12
C PHE A 172 16.92 -5.14 -4.03
N ILE A 173 17.03 -4.59 -5.25
CA ILE A 173 18.09 -4.95 -6.21
C ILE A 173 19.47 -4.80 -5.57
N ASN A 174 19.71 -3.68 -4.88
CA ASN A 174 20.98 -3.41 -4.22
C ASN A 174 21.26 -4.42 -3.09
N VAL A 175 20.27 -4.69 -2.23
CA VAL A 175 20.41 -5.66 -1.13
C VAL A 175 20.70 -7.06 -1.64
N HIS A 176 19.91 -7.53 -2.60
CA HIS A 176 20.06 -8.89 -3.12
C HIS A 176 21.38 -9.07 -3.88
N SER A 177 21.77 -8.06 -4.68
CA SER A 177 23.07 -8.07 -5.36
C SER A 177 24.22 -8.11 -4.36
N ALA A 178 24.19 -7.28 -3.31
CA ALA A 178 25.25 -7.24 -2.31
C ALA A 178 25.38 -8.53 -1.49
N LEU A 179 24.26 -9.21 -1.20
CA LEU A 179 24.28 -10.44 -0.40
C LEU A 179 24.71 -11.67 -1.19
N HIS A 180 24.36 -11.75 -2.47
CA HIS A 180 24.45 -13.01 -3.24
C HIS A 180 25.30 -12.92 -4.50
N TYR A 181 25.60 -11.73 -5.02
CA TYR A 181 26.20 -11.52 -6.34
C TYR A 181 27.48 -10.66 -6.28
N SER A 182 28.55 -11.24 -5.73
CA SER A 182 29.88 -10.58 -5.61
C SER A 182 30.77 -10.74 -6.84
N THR A 183 30.61 -11.80 -7.62
CA THR A 183 31.47 -12.14 -8.78
C THR A 183 30.89 -11.71 -10.12
N GLU A 184 29.56 -11.72 -10.23
CA GLU A 184 28.82 -11.39 -11.45
C GLU A 184 27.60 -10.54 -11.08
N PRO A 185 27.19 -9.59 -11.93
CA PRO A 185 26.01 -8.78 -11.64
C PRO A 185 24.74 -9.63 -11.72
N TRP A 186 23.85 -9.49 -10.75
CA TRP A 186 22.51 -10.06 -10.84
C TRP A 186 21.73 -9.39 -11.98
N TYR A 187 20.96 -10.17 -12.76
CA TYR A 187 20.21 -9.63 -13.91
C TYR A 187 19.27 -8.49 -13.51
N GLY A 188 18.74 -8.50 -12.28
CA GLY A 188 17.85 -7.45 -11.79
C GLY A 188 18.45 -6.04 -11.84
N THR A 189 19.78 -5.93 -11.80
CA THR A 189 20.49 -4.64 -11.90
C THR A 189 20.20 -3.87 -13.18
N MET A 190 19.87 -4.57 -14.28
CA MET A 190 19.54 -3.94 -15.57
C MET A 190 18.28 -3.06 -15.52
N TRP A 191 17.39 -3.28 -14.55
CA TRP A 191 16.12 -2.56 -14.40
C TRP A 191 16.26 -1.28 -13.56
N THR A 192 17.37 -1.13 -12.84
CA THR A 192 17.63 0.04 -11.97
C THR A 192 17.42 1.38 -12.69
N PRO A 193 17.93 1.60 -13.93
CA PRO A 193 17.78 2.90 -14.59
C PRO A 193 16.32 3.26 -14.90
N VAL A 194 15.48 2.29 -15.31
CA VAL A 194 14.08 2.58 -15.65
C VAL A 194 13.22 2.82 -14.42
N PHE A 195 13.50 2.12 -13.32
CA PHE A 195 12.86 2.36 -12.03
C PHE A 195 13.24 3.73 -11.47
N ALA A 196 14.52 4.09 -11.56
CA ALA A 196 15.02 5.40 -11.13
C ALA A 196 14.39 6.52 -11.96
N HIS A 197 14.30 6.34 -13.27
CA HIS A 197 13.65 7.28 -14.17
C HIS A 197 12.19 7.53 -13.78
N ARG A 198 11.41 6.46 -13.55
CA ARG A 198 10.01 6.58 -13.14
C ARG A 198 9.86 7.29 -11.79
N ALA A 199 10.67 6.92 -10.80
CA ALA A 199 10.67 7.58 -9.49
C ALA A 199 10.96 9.09 -9.60
N ARG A 200 11.96 9.49 -10.40
CA ARG A 200 12.26 10.91 -10.62
C ARG A 200 11.13 11.66 -11.30
N LEU A 201 10.55 11.11 -12.37
CA LEU A 201 9.46 11.75 -13.11
C LEU A 201 8.25 12.01 -12.21
N PHE A 202 7.83 11.00 -11.45
CA PHE A 202 6.69 11.12 -10.55
C PHE A 202 6.98 12.05 -9.37
N TRP A 203 8.20 12.05 -8.82
CA TRP A 203 8.56 13.02 -7.78
C TRP A 203 8.57 14.47 -8.31
N ASP A 204 9.13 14.71 -9.50
CA ASP A 204 9.17 16.05 -10.12
C ASP A 204 7.76 16.56 -10.46
N LEU A 205 6.82 15.67 -10.82
CA LEU A 205 5.40 16.00 -11.01
C LEU A 205 4.70 16.29 -9.68
N ALA A 206 4.82 15.38 -8.71
CA ALA A 206 4.16 15.48 -7.43
C ALA A 206 4.61 16.71 -6.65
N SER A 207 5.91 17.03 -6.66
CA SER A 207 6.49 18.17 -5.93
C SER A 207 5.87 19.52 -6.26
N ARG A 208 5.15 19.64 -7.39
CA ARG A 208 4.40 20.85 -7.76
C ARG A 208 3.22 21.14 -6.84
N GLY A 209 2.74 20.15 -6.09
CA GLY A 209 1.70 20.34 -5.08
C GLY A 209 2.15 21.15 -3.87
N TRP A 210 3.46 21.29 -3.65
CA TRP A 210 3.99 22.10 -2.55
C TRP A 210 3.82 23.59 -2.84
N ASN A 211 3.16 24.32 -1.95
CA ASN A 211 3.10 25.78 -2.01
C ASN A 211 3.07 26.41 -0.62
N THR A 212 3.39 27.70 -0.56
CA THR A 212 3.34 28.51 0.67
C THR A 212 2.24 29.58 0.65
N SER A 213 1.42 29.62 -0.41
CA SER A 213 0.32 30.58 -0.54
C SER A 213 -0.82 30.28 0.44
N LEU A 214 -1.02 29.01 0.79
CA LEU A 214 -1.95 28.57 1.82
C LEU A 214 -1.17 27.82 2.91
N CYS A 215 -1.59 28.01 4.16
CA CYS A 215 -1.10 27.33 5.36
C CYS A 215 0.40 27.47 5.60
N SER A 216 1.03 28.53 5.08
CA SER A 216 2.48 28.78 5.19
C SER A 216 3.37 27.65 4.66
N GLY A 217 2.83 26.73 3.87
CA GLY A 217 3.54 25.52 3.42
C GLY A 217 2.59 24.35 3.25
N GLY A 218 3.13 23.19 2.88
CA GLY A 218 2.38 21.94 2.74
C GLY A 218 1.94 21.67 1.31
N MET A 219 1.84 20.39 1.00
CA MET A 219 1.23 19.84 -0.20
C MET A 219 -0.29 20.01 -0.14
N ILE A 220 -0.89 20.41 -1.27
CA ILE A 220 -2.31 20.13 -1.51
C ILE A 220 -2.46 18.67 -1.95
N TRP A 221 -3.62 18.07 -1.71
CA TRP A 221 -3.94 16.71 -2.10
C TRP A 221 -4.01 16.57 -3.61
N SER A 222 -4.89 17.36 -4.24
CA SER A 222 -5.17 17.29 -5.68
C SER A 222 -5.18 18.69 -6.29
N PRO A 223 -4.65 18.87 -7.51
CA PRO A 223 -4.74 20.14 -8.22
C PRO A 223 -6.14 20.39 -8.82
N TYR A 224 -7.05 19.41 -8.76
CA TYR A 224 -8.37 19.46 -9.41
C TYR A 224 -9.52 19.78 -8.44
N LEU A 225 -9.31 19.60 -7.13
CA LEU A 225 -10.31 19.78 -6.07
C LEU A 225 -10.10 21.11 -5.31
N GLU A 226 -11.03 21.43 -4.40
CA GLU A 226 -10.78 22.50 -3.44
C GLU A 226 -9.51 22.20 -2.62
N PRO A 227 -8.68 23.20 -2.30
CA PRO A 227 -7.44 22.98 -1.58
C PRO A 227 -7.68 22.26 -0.26
N TYR A 228 -7.21 21.01 -0.24
CA TYR A 228 -7.19 20.17 0.94
C TYR A 228 -5.73 19.79 1.21
N LYS A 229 -5.21 20.15 2.38
CA LYS A 229 -3.85 19.76 2.81
C LYS A 229 -3.99 18.60 3.78
N ASN A 230 -3.95 17.39 3.24
CA ASN A 230 -4.10 16.17 4.03
C ASN A 230 -2.76 15.65 4.55
N ALA A 231 -2.84 14.81 5.58
CA ALA A 231 -1.70 14.13 6.20
C ALA A 231 -0.99 13.26 5.16
N ILE A 232 -1.72 12.37 4.49
CA ILE A 232 -1.13 11.37 3.60
C ILE A 232 -0.24 11.96 2.51
N THR A 233 -0.69 12.99 1.78
CA THR A 233 0.12 13.58 0.71
C THR A 233 1.39 14.25 1.27
N ASN A 234 1.31 14.87 2.45
CA ASN A 234 2.46 15.51 3.08
C ASN A 234 3.45 14.49 3.66
N GLU A 235 2.97 13.42 4.28
CA GLU A 235 3.79 12.31 4.79
C GLU A 235 4.50 11.57 3.66
N LEU A 236 3.78 11.30 2.58
CA LEU A 236 4.34 10.74 1.35
C LEU A 236 5.38 11.67 0.75
N TYR A 237 5.14 12.99 0.74
CA TYR A 237 6.12 13.94 0.21
C TYR A 237 7.41 13.94 1.02
N VAL A 238 7.33 13.89 2.35
CA VAL A 238 8.50 13.76 3.23
C VAL A 238 9.22 12.44 2.97
N THR A 239 8.48 11.34 2.97
CA THR A 239 9.02 9.98 2.89
C THR A 239 9.62 9.68 1.52
N ALA A 240 8.97 10.10 0.44
CA ALA A 240 9.47 9.98 -0.92
C ALA A 240 10.69 10.87 -1.13
N SER A 241 10.68 12.11 -0.65
CA SER A 241 11.83 13.01 -0.78
C SER A 241 13.06 12.48 -0.06
N ILE A 242 12.93 11.97 1.17
CA ILE A 242 14.09 11.40 1.86
C ILE A 242 14.55 10.07 1.24
N SER A 243 13.61 9.26 0.74
CA SER A 243 13.93 8.04 0.01
C SER A 243 14.64 8.33 -1.31
N MET A 244 14.26 9.41 -2.02
CA MET A 244 14.99 9.89 -3.19
C MET A 244 16.42 10.29 -2.80
N TYR A 245 16.62 11.00 -1.69
CA TYR A 245 17.98 11.36 -1.25
C TYR A 245 18.86 10.14 -0.94
N LEU A 246 18.29 9.12 -0.30
CA LEU A 246 19.02 7.95 0.18
C LEU A 246 19.24 6.87 -0.88
N PHE A 247 18.25 6.62 -1.74
CA PHE A 247 18.21 5.41 -2.59
C PHE A 247 18.17 5.69 -4.10
N PHE A 248 17.94 6.93 -4.53
CA PHE A 248 17.95 7.26 -5.96
C PHE A 248 19.38 7.19 -6.52
N PRO A 249 19.64 6.34 -7.52
CA PRO A 249 20.98 6.12 -8.09
C PRO A 249 21.35 7.15 -9.16
N GLY A 250 20.53 8.19 -9.34
CA GLY A 250 20.63 9.10 -10.47
C GLY A 250 19.82 8.63 -11.69
N ASP A 251 19.64 9.53 -12.65
CA ASP A 251 18.94 9.30 -13.89
C ASP A 251 19.49 10.22 -14.99
N ASN A 252 20.15 9.62 -15.98
CA ASN A 252 20.68 10.33 -17.14
C ASN A 252 19.66 10.47 -18.29
N ASN A 253 18.48 9.87 -18.17
CA ASN A 253 17.44 9.96 -19.19
C ASN A 253 16.64 11.25 -19.03
N THR A 254 16.72 12.14 -20.02
CA THR A 254 16.06 13.46 -20.01
C THR A 254 14.61 13.43 -20.51
N ALA A 255 14.09 12.30 -21.01
CA ALA A 255 12.70 12.20 -21.47
C ALA A 255 11.69 12.24 -20.30
N PRO A 256 10.40 12.55 -20.53
CA PRO A 256 9.84 13.17 -21.72
C PRO A 256 10.14 14.68 -21.82
N PHE A 257 10.80 15.25 -20.81
CA PHE A 257 11.06 16.69 -20.71
C PHE A 257 12.33 17.08 -21.47
N ALA A 258 12.30 17.02 -22.81
CA ALA A 258 13.34 17.64 -23.62
C ALA A 258 13.27 19.17 -23.46
N VAL A 259 14.28 19.78 -22.84
CA VAL A 259 14.43 21.24 -22.83
C VAL A 259 15.13 21.63 -24.14
N PRO A 260 14.52 22.42 -25.05
CA PRO A 260 15.27 23.01 -26.15
C PRO A 260 16.29 24.00 -25.57
N PRO A 261 17.50 24.11 -26.15
CA PRO A 261 18.55 24.98 -25.61
C PRO A 261 18.12 26.44 -25.73
N VAL A 262 17.61 27.03 -24.64
CA VAL A 262 17.37 28.47 -24.56
C VAL A 262 18.63 29.14 -24.01
N PRO A 263 19.19 30.16 -24.70
CA PRO A 263 20.29 30.94 -24.17
C PRO A 263 19.74 31.93 -23.13
N SER A 264 19.79 31.59 -21.85
CA SER A 264 19.59 32.55 -20.77
C SER A 264 20.50 32.23 -19.59
N PRO A 265 20.97 33.24 -18.83
CA PRO A 265 22.01 33.07 -17.81
C PRO A 265 21.44 32.60 -16.45
N ALA A 266 20.41 31.77 -16.45
CA ALA A 266 19.87 31.12 -15.26
C ALA A 266 20.38 29.66 -15.22
N PRO A 267 20.80 29.12 -14.06
CA PRO A 267 21.31 27.75 -13.95
C PRO A 267 20.15 26.73 -13.95
N THR A 268 19.27 26.78 -14.96
CA THR A 268 18.05 25.97 -15.05
C THR A 268 17.98 25.19 -16.35
N GLY A 269 19.11 24.66 -16.82
CA GLY A 269 19.10 23.44 -17.62
C GLY A 269 19.12 22.28 -16.63
N ASN A 270 18.00 21.61 -16.37
CA ASN A 270 17.99 20.48 -15.43
C ASN A 270 19.01 19.44 -15.93
N PRO A 271 20.15 19.25 -15.24
CA PRO A 271 21.13 18.23 -15.60
C PRO A 271 20.48 16.84 -15.43
N PRO A 272 21.15 15.75 -15.84
CA PRO A 272 20.76 14.41 -15.36
C PRO A 272 20.48 14.45 -13.85
N GLY A 273 19.41 13.77 -13.42
CA GLY A 273 19.11 13.64 -11.99
C GLY A 273 20.32 13.00 -11.32
N ARG A 274 20.99 13.70 -10.41
CA ARG A 274 22.18 13.14 -9.74
C ARG A 274 21.78 12.32 -8.51
N PRO A 275 22.53 11.27 -8.17
CA PRO A 275 22.42 10.64 -6.85
C PRO A 275 22.58 11.71 -5.77
N ARG A 276 21.85 11.56 -4.66
CA ARG A 276 21.99 12.44 -3.47
C ARG A 276 21.79 13.94 -3.74
N ASP A 277 20.98 14.31 -4.72
CA ASP A 277 20.72 15.73 -5.00
C ASP A 277 20.15 16.43 -3.73
N PRO A 278 20.80 17.49 -3.19
CA PRO A 278 20.39 18.13 -1.95
C PRO A 278 18.95 18.66 -1.93
N LYS A 279 18.34 18.88 -3.11
CA LYS A 279 16.93 19.27 -3.23
C LYS A 279 16.00 18.29 -2.53
N TYR A 280 16.31 17.00 -2.57
CA TYR A 280 15.49 15.93 -2.00
C TYR A 280 15.51 15.99 -0.47
N LEU A 281 16.70 16.12 0.13
CA LEU A 281 16.82 16.26 1.57
C LEU A 281 16.22 17.58 2.07
N ALA A 282 16.43 18.68 1.35
CA ALA A 282 15.82 19.97 1.67
C ALA A 282 14.29 19.91 1.65
N ALA A 283 13.70 19.25 0.65
CA ALA A 283 12.27 19.00 0.56
C ALA A 283 11.75 18.17 1.74
N ALA A 284 12.43 17.08 2.10
CA ALA A 284 12.06 16.23 3.21
C ALA A 284 12.08 16.98 4.56
N ILE A 285 13.16 17.72 4.84
CA ILE A 285 13.30 18.51 6.08
C ILE A 285 12.22 19.59 6.15
N LYS A 286 11.99 20.31 5.05
CA LYS A 286 10.98 21.37 4.97
C LYS A 286 9.56 20.82 5.14
N GLY A 287 9.25 19.72 4.47
CA GLY A 287 7.96 19.03 4.58
C GLY A 287 7.70 18.54 5.99
N TYR A 288 8.70 17.89 6.60
CA TYR A 288 8.58 17.37 7.96
C TYR A 288 8.36 18.49 8.98
N LYS A 289 9.15 19.57 8.87
CA LYS A 289 9.01 20.73 9.74
C LYS A 289 7.60 21.31 9.64
N TRP A 290 7.09 21.51 8.43
CA TRP A 290 5.74 22.01 8.22
C TRP A 290 4.68 21.08 8.82
N LEU A 291 4.79 19.76 8.59
CA LEU A 291 3.84 18.79 9.11
C LEU A 291 3.82 18.77 10.65
N LYS A 292 4.98 18.93 11.28
CA LYS A 292 5.09 19.05 12.75
C LYS A 292 4.46 20.35 13.27
N ASP A 293 4.63 21.43 12.53
CA ASP A 293 4.13 22.76 12.89
C ASP A 293 2.66 23.00 12.49
N SER A 294 2.05 22.12 11.67
CA SER A 294 0.69 22.27 11.14
C SER A 294 -0.43 21.84 12.10
N ASN A 295 -0.08 21.37 13.30
CA ASN A 295 -1.04 20.93 14.33
C ASN A 295 -2.00 19.81 13.88
N MET A 296 -1.54 18.94 12.97
CA MET A 296 -2.36 17.87 12.37
C MET A 296 -2.40 16.59 13.22
N THR A 297 -2.28 16.72 14.55
CA THR A 297 -2.40 15.59 15.47
C THR A 297 -3.53 15.84 16.47
N ASP A 298 -4.27 14.79 16.79
CA ASP A 298 -5.30 14.81 17.82
C ASP A 298 -4.69 14.84 19.24
N LEU A 299 -5.54 14.81 20.28
CA LEU A 299 -5.11 14.80 21.68
C LEU A 299 -4.35 13.53 22.09
N ASN A 300 -4.49 12.44 21.32
CA ASN A 300 -3.76 11.19 21.52
C ASN A 300 -2.43 11.17 20.74
N GLY A 301 -2.13 12.22 19.98
CA GLY A 301 -0.95 12.33 19.13
C GLY A 301 -1.01 11.43 17.89
N LEU A 302 -2.21 11.16 17.37
CA LEU A 302 -2.47 10.50 16.09
C LEU A 302 -2.69 11.56 15.01
N TYR A 303 -2.18 11.32 13.80
CA TYR A 303 -2.42 12.19 12.67
C TYR A 303 -3.87 12.12 12.22
N VAL A 304 -4.53 13.27 12.24
CA VAL A 304 -5.87 13.46 11.64
C VAL A 304 -5.73 13.68 10.14
N ASP A 305 -6.82 13.58 9.40
CA ASP A 305 -6.75 13.45 7.96
C ASP A 305 -6.28 14.73 7.25
N GLY A 306 -6.64 15.92 7.71
CA GLY A 306 -6.18 17.13 7.03
C GLY A 306 -6.90 18.43 7.37
N TYR A 307 -6.68 19.41 6.49
CA TYR A 307 -7.31 20.72 6.55
C TYR A 307 -7.85 21.20 5.21
N HIS A 308 -9.06 21.74 5.24
CA HIS A 308 -9.50 22.75 4.30
C HIS A 308 -9.20 24.17 4.80
N VAL A 309 -9.38 25.16 3.93
CA VAL A 309 -9.25 26.59 4.25
C VAL A 309 -10.62 27.25 4.24
N SER A 310 -11.06 27.76 5.40
CA SER A 310 -12.40 28.31 5.56
C SER A 310 -12.63 29.50 4.64
N GLY A 311 -13.79 29.49 3.97
CA GLY A 311 -14.20 30.53 3.03
C GLY A 311 -13.40 30.57 1.72
N TRP A 312 -12.50 29.62 1.45
CA TRP A 312 -11.77 29.58 0.19
C TRP A 312 -12.72 29.41 -1.00
N LYS A 313 -12.52 30.16 -2.09
CA LYS A 313 -13.12 29.88 -3.40
C LYS A 313 -12.13 30.23 -4.49
N LYS A 314 -12.15 29.46 -5.60
CA LYS A 314 -11.22 29.58 -6.74
C LYS A 314 -11.07 31.00 -7.33
N ASN A 315 -12.07 31.87 -7.13
CA ASN A 315 -12.07 33.27 -7.59
C ASN A 315 -12.49 34.28 -6.49
N SER A 316 -12.39 33.91 -5.20
CA SER A 316 -12.76 34.78 -4.08
C SER A 316 -11.57 35.02 -3.18
N THR A 317 -11.27 36.30 -2.92
CA THR A 317 -10.28 36.73 -1.93
C THR A 317 -10.95 36.86 -0.57
N THR A 318 -11.43 35.75 0.00
CA THR A 318 -11.45 35.68 1.46
C THR A 318 -9.97 35.73 1.84
N GLY A 319 -9.52 36.77 2.51
CA GLY A 319 -8.09 36.93 2.84
C GLY A 319 -7.52 35.83 3.76
N ASN A 320 -8.31 34.78 4.03
CA ASN A 320 -7.90 33.65 4.83
C ASN A 320 -6.96 32.74 4.05
N THR A 321 -5.79 32.53 4.63
CA THR A 321 -4.75 31.64 4.12
C THR A 321 -4.37 30.60 5.16
N ARG A 322 -5.12 30.48 6.26
CA ARG A 322 -4.84 29.57 7.37
C ARG A 322 -5.52 28.21 7.14
N CYS A 323 -4.85 27.13 7.51
CA CYS A 323 -5.47 25.81 7.60
C CYS A 323 -6.29 25.78 8.90
N ASP A 324 -7.60 25.90 8.79
CA ASP A 324 -8.49 26.14 9.94
C ASP A 324 -9.77 25.29 9.94
N MET A 325 -10.05 24.52 8.88
CA MET A 325 -11.13 23.53 8.87
C MET A 325 -10.55 22.13 8.89
N ARG A 326 -10.34 21.60 10.10
CA ARG A 326 -9.72 20.29 10.31
C ARG A 326 -10.73 19.17 10.07
N ASN A 327 -10.30 18.09 9.43
CA ASN A 327 -11.03 16.82 9.41
C ASN A 327 -10.42 15.91 10.47
N GLU A 328 -11.17 15.61 11.53
CA GLU A 328 -10.69 14.80 12.67
C GLU A 328 -10.61 13.31 12.37
N MET A 329 -10.93 12.88 11.14
CA MET A 329 -10.84 11.47 10.76
C MET A 329 -9.43 10.94 10.93
N VAL A 330 -9.29 9.76 11.51
CA VAL A 330 -8.00 9.09 11.72
C VAL A 330 -8.02 7.78 10.97
N TYR A 331 -6.98 7.56 10.16
CA TYR A 331 -6.77 6.34 9.39
C TYR A 331 -5.43 5.71 9.76
N THR A 332 -5.29 4.39 9.67
CA THR A 332 -4.06 3.72 10.10
C THR A 332 -2.85 4.07 9.23
N TYR A 333 -3.05 4.30 7.92
CA TYR A 333 -1.96 4.66 6.99
C TYR A 333 -1.29 6.01 7.28
N ASN A 334 -2.04 7.02 7.75
CA ASN A 334 -1.54 8.33 8.21
C ASN A 334 -0.65 8.19 9.46
N GLN A 335 -0.62 7.01 10.08
CA GLN A 335 0.26 6.74 11.23
C GLN A 335 1.51 5.96 10.83
N GLY A 336 1.54 5.47 9.58
CA GLY A 336 2.53 4.55 9.07
C GLY A 336 3.58 5.25 8.21
N VAL A 337 3.15 5.95 7.17
CA VAL A 337 4.04 6.42 6.08
C VAL A 337 5.22 7.21 6.63
N LEU A 338 4.94 8.15 7.54
CA LEU A 338 5.95 9.02 8.14
C LEU A 338 7.06 8.27 8.91
N LEU A 339 6.80 7.05 9.40
CA LEU A 339 7.75 6.28 10.21
C LEU A 339 9.03 5.96 9.42
N SER A 340 8.92 5.51 8.16
CA SER A 340 10.09 5.26 7.33
C SER A 340 10.74 6.57 6.87
N GLY A 341 9.95 7.64 6.69
CA GLY A 341 10.45 8.99 6.42
C GLY A 341 11.32 9.55 7.55
N GLN A 342 10.87 9.40 8.81
CA GLN A 342 11.61 9.79 10.01
C GLN A 342 12.89 8.98 10.18
N ARG A 343 12.84 7.66 9.95
CA ARG A 343 14.05 6.83 9.91
C ARG A 343 15.04 7.38 8.88
N GLY A 344 14.58 7.66 7.65
CA GLY A 344 15.43 8.20 6.60
C GLY A 344 16.03 9.56 6.98
N LEU A 345 15.25 10.43 7.62
CA LEU A 345 15.71 11.74 8.07
C LEU A 345 16.81 11.60 9.13
N TYR A 346 16.67 10.65 10.05
CA TYR A 346 17.76 10.30 10.96
C TYR A 346 19.00 9.81 10.21
N GLU A 347 18.85 8.89 9.25
CA GLU A 347 19.99 8.35 8.49
C GLU A 347 20.74 9.44 7.68
N ALA A 348 20.02 10.47 7.22
CA ALA A 348 20.59 11.56 6.43
C ALA A 348 21.15 12.73 7.25
N THR A 349 20.71 12.90 8.51
CA THR A 349 21.04 14.09 9.33
C THR A 349 21.72 13.78 10.65
N GLY A 350 21.62 12.53 11.13
CA GLY A 350 22.04 12.13 12.47
C GLY A 350 21.14 12.64 13.61
N SER A 351 20.05 13.37 13.33
CA SER A 351 19.20 13.92 14.39
C SER A 351 18.31 12.86 15.03
N GLU A 352 18.63 12.49 16.27
CA GLU A 352 17.88 11.52 17.06
C GLU A 352 16.40 11.89 17.27
N SER A 353 16.04 13.17 17.13
CA SER A 353 14.66 13.64 17.28
C SER A 353 13.71 12.91 16.33
N TYR A 354 14.15 12.60 15.11
CA TYR A 354 13.31 11.92 14.13
C TYR A 354 12.93 10.51 14.59
N LEU A 355 13.88 9.74 15.14
CA LEU A 355 13.57 8.41 15.70
C LEU A 355 12.69 8.51 16.95
N LYS A 356 12.93 9.50 17.82
CA LYS A 356 12.11 9.73 19.03
C LYS A 356 10.66 10.04 18.67
N ASP A 357 10.45 10.88 17.66
CA ASP A 357 9.14 11.25 17.14
C ASP A 357 8.44 10.03 16.52
N GLY A 358 9.15 9.21 15.71
CA GLY A 358 8.58 7.98 15.15
C GLY A 358 8.20 6.94 16.20
N HIS A 359 9.05 6.72 17.21
CA HIS A 359 8.71 5.84 18.33
C HIS A 359 7.56 6.38 19.19
N ALA A 360 7.39 7.70 19.28
CA ALA A 360 6.22 8.28 19.94
C ALA A 360 4.93 7.97 19.16
N LEU A 361 4.93 8.15 17.85
CA LEU A 361 3.80 7.81 16.99
C LEU A 361 3.41 6.33 17.11
N VAL A 362 4.38 5.41 17.04
CA VAL A 362 4.10 3.97 17.22
C VAL A 362 3.47 3.67 18.58
N ARG A 363 3.95 4.29 19.66
CA ARG A 363 3.34 4.10 21.00
C ARG A 363 1.91 4.63 21.05
N ASN A 364 1.62 5.74 20.37
CA ASN A 364 0.27 6.31 20.29
C ASN A 364 -0.66 5.37 19.54
N VAL A 365 -0.24 4.81 18.39
CA VAL A 365 -1.01 3.82 17.63
C VAL A 365 -1.30 2.57 18.46
N ILE A 366 -0.29 2.01 19.13
CA ILE A 366 -0.47 0.82 19.99
C ILE A 366 -1.45 1.11 21.14
N ALA A 367 -1.36 2.29 21.75
CA ALA A 367 -2.33 2.71 22.76
C ALA A 367 -3.74 2.88 22.17
N ALA A 368 -3.85 3.34 20.92
CA ALA A 368 -5.10 3.54 20.18
C ALA A 368 -5.75 2.24 19.68
N THR A 369 -5.07 1.09 19.78
CA THR A 369 -5.70 -0.23 19.67
C THR A 369 -6.20 -0.76 21.02
N GLY A 370 -5.94 -0.04 22.11
CA GLY A 370 -6.22 -0.50 23.47
C GLY A 370 -5.17 -1.45 24.06
N TRP A 371 -3.96 -1.51 23.48
CA TRP A 371 -2.86 -2.32 24.03
C TRP A 371 -2.05 -1.52 25.07
N ASP A 372 -1.62 -2.19 26.14
CA ASP A 372 -0.67 -1.63 27.10
C ASP A 372 0.71 -2.27 26.92
N LEU A 373 1.70 -1.47 26.53
CA LEU A 373 3.09 -1.90 26.34
C LEU A 373 3.80 -2.29 27.64
N LYS A 374 3.25 -1.91 28.81
CA LYS A 374 3.84 -2.32 30.10
C LYS A 374 3.38 -3.72 30.48
N SER A 375 2.08 -3.98 30.46
CA SER A 375 1.54 -5.32 30.75
C SER A 375 1.67 -6.30 29.57
N GLN A 376 1.94 -5.80 28.36
CA GLN A 376 1.92 -6.58 27.12
C GLN A 376 0.59 -7.31 26.92
N SER A 377 -0.51 -6.61 27.19
CA SER A 377 -1.87 -7.11 27.07
C SER A 377 -2.83 -6.00 26.64
N HIS A 378 -4.00 -6.38 26.14
CA HIS A 378 -5.07 -5.40 25.93
C HIS A 378 -5.65 -4.91 27.26
N ARG A 379 -6.12 -3.67 27.28
CA ARG A 379 -6.77 -3.07 28.45
C ARG A 379 -8.18 -3.63 28.58
N HIS A 380 -8.44 -4.40 29.63
CA HIS A 380 -9.79 -4.74 30.02
C HIS A 380 -10.53 -3.45 30.40
N GLY A 381 -11.59 -3.11 29.66
CA GLY A 381 -12.48 -2.04 30.09
C GLY A 381 -12.98 -2.36 31.49
N LYS A 382 -13.03 -1.38 32.40
CA LYS A 382 -13.78 -1.56 33.64
C LYS A 382 -15.19 -1.92 33.21
N SER A 383 -15.61 -3.15 33.49
CA SER A 383 -17.02 -3.51 33.50
C SER A 383 -17.66 -2.61 34.56
N ASP A 384 -18.28 -1.51 34.13
CA ASP A 384 -19.48 -1.08 34.83
C ASP A 384 -20.31 -2.35 35.04
N GLY A 385 -20.72 -2.64 36.28
CA GLY A 385 -21.25 -3.93 36.75
C GLY A 385 -22.49 -4.48 36.04
N SER A 386 -22.83 -3.94 34.87
CA SER A 386 -23.50 -4.66 33.79
C SER A 386 -22.69 -5.88 33.39
N ALA A 387 -23.34 -7.05 33.42
CA ALA A 387 -22.78 -8.35 33.08
C ALA A 387 -21.85 -8.31 31.86
N ILE A 388 -20.83 -9.17 31.88
CA ILE A 388 -20.02 -9.57 30.71
C ILE A 388 -20.98 -9.94 29.57
N ARG A 389 -21.33 -8.96 28.74
CA ARG A 389 -21.88 -9.18 27.42
C ARG A 389 -20.65 -9.36 26.53
N GLN A 390 -20.61 -10.47 25.80
CA GLN A 390 -19.58 -10.83 24.83
C GLN A 390 -19.53 -9.82 23.66
N GLY A 391 -19.20 -8.56 23.93
CA GLY A 391 -19.05 -7.50 22.93
C GLY A 391 -17.60 -7.36 22.48
N LEU A 392 -17.39 -6.73 21.33
CA LEU A 392 -16.07 -6.53 20.69
C LEU A 392 -15.08 -5.66 21.48
N GLY A 393 -15.49 -5.16 22.65
CA GLY A 393 -14.68 -4.33 23.53
C GLY A 393 -14.71 -2.86 23.12
N LYS A 394 -14.15 -2.02 23.99
CA LYS A 394 -14.11 -0.56 23.79
C LYS A 394 -13.28 -0.21 22.54
N TRP A 395 -13.79 0.72 21.73
CA TRP A 395 -13.03 1.40 20.67
C TRP A 395 -12.02 2.39 21.25
N TYR A 396 -10.76 2.33 20.79
CA TYR A 396 -9.67 3.17 21.27
C TYR A 396 -9.14 4.17 20.21
N GLY A 397 -9.82 4.31 19.07
CA GLY A 397 -9.49 5.26 18.01
C GLY A 397 -8.95 4.59 16.75
N LEU A 398 -8.17 3.51 16.88
CA LEU A 398 -7.59 2.73 15.78
C LEU A 398 -7.67 1.22 16.04
N GLY A 399 -8.62 0.78 16.86
CA GLY A 399 -8.72 -0.62 17.21
C GLY A 399 -9.46 -0.94 18.51
N ARG A 400 -9.61 -2.25 18.72
CA ARG A 400 -10.18 -2.86 19.91
C ARG A 400 -9.31 -4.04 20.33
N GLN A 401 -9.28 -4.32 21.63
CA GLN A 401 -8.60 -5.50 22.19
C GLN A 401 -7.14 -5.69 21.74
N GLY A 402 -6.44 -4.60 21.42
CA GLY A 402 -5.06 -4.64 20.94
C GLY A 402 -4.89 -4.94 19.45
N VAL A 403 -5.98 -5.12 18.70
CA VAL A 403 -5.97 -5.36 17.25
C VAL A 403 -6.22 -4.05 16.53
N LEU A 404 -5.38 -3.76 15.54
CA LEU A 404 -5.50 -2.61 14.66
C LEU A 404 -6.72 -2.79 13.75
N GLU A 405 -7.60 -1.79 13.71
CA GLU A 405 -8.84 -1.82 12.93
C GLU A 405 -9.06 -0.46 12.27
N GLU A 406 -9.68 -0.46 11.09
CA GLU A 406 -10.28 0.75 10.52
C GLU A 406 -11.68 0.94 11.10
N ALA A 407 -12.18 2.18 11.14
CA ALA A 407 -13.52 2.45 11.65
C ALA A 407 -14.62 1.70 10.88
N CYS A 408 -14.39 1.44 9.59
CA CYS A 408 -15.28 0.73 8.67
C CYS A 408 -15.20 -0.80 8.76
N ASP A 409 -14.26 -1.38 9.53
CA ASP A 409 -14.04 -2.83 9.56
C ASP A 409 -15.27 -3.58 10.10
N ALA A 410 -15.81 -3.09 11.22
CA ALA A 410 -16.91 -3.74 11.92
C ALA A 410 -18.23 -3.71 11.13
N SER A 411 -18.49 -2.63 10.38
CA SER A 411 -19.65 -2.52 9.49
C SER A 411 -19.46 -3.31 8.18
N GLY A 412 -18.21 -3.63 7.80
CA GLY A 412 -17.89 -4.19 6.49
C GLY A 412 -18.06 -3.17 5.36
N SER A 413 -18.06 -1.87 5.67
CA SER A 413 -18.29 -0.79 4.70
C SER A 413 -17.00 -0.16 4.16
N CYS A 414 -15.84 -0.78 4.40
CA CYS A 414 -14.57 -0.25 3.91
C CYS A 414 -14.54 -0.22 2.39
N SER A 415 -14.09 0.91 1.83
CA SER A 415 -13.79 1.02 0.42
C SER A 415 -12.50 0.28 0.07
N GLN A 416 -12.13 0.31 -1.21
CA GLN A 416 -10.83 -0.18 -1.67
C GLN A 416 -9.66 0.47 -0.92
N ASP A 417 -9.74 1.79 -0.76
CA ASP A 417 -8.73 2.57 -0.06
C ASP A 417 -8.63 2.08 1.39
N GLY A 418 -9.76 2.02 2.09
CA GLY A 418 -9.86 1.55 3.47
C GLY A 418 -9.20 0.20 3.68
N GLN A 419 -9.45 -0.76 2.78
CA GLN A 419 -8.88 -2.11 2.85
C GLN A 419 -7.34 -2.15 2.77
N THR A 420 -6.70 -1.12 2.18
CA THR A 420 -5.25 -1.06 1.99
C THR A 420 -4.50 -0.55 3.23
N PHE A 421 -5.15 0.27 4.07
CA PHE A 421 -4.47 1.14 5.04
C PHE A 421 -3.65 0.41 6.10
N LYS A 422 -4.19 -0.68 6.69
CA LYS A 422 -3.48 -1.45 7.73
C LYS A 422 -2.16 -2.04 7.22
N GLY A 423 -2.14 -2.49 5.96
CA GLY A 423 -0.92 -3.02 5.33
C GLY A 423 0.18 -1.96 5.26
N ILE A 424 -0.18 -0.72 4.91
CA ILE A 424 0.76 0.39 4.78
C ILE A 424 1.40 0.66 6.14
N PHE A 425 0.59 0.71 7.19
CA PHE A 425 1.10 0.89 8.55
C PHE A 425 2.18 -0.16 8.90
N PHE A 426 1.89 -1.45 8.73
CA PHE A 426 2.84 -2.51 9.07
C PHE A 426 4.07 -2.53 8.16
N HIS A 427 3.92 -2.20 6.88
CA HIS A 427 5.05 -2.05 5.96
C HIS A 427 6.04 -0.99 6.47
N HIS A 428 5.56 0.20 6.79
CA HIS A 428 6.40 1.30 7.25
C HIS A 428 6.92 1.08 8.68
N LEU A 429 6.17 0.41 9.56
CA LEU A 429 6.66 -0.02 10.88
C LEU A 429 7.83 -0.99 10.75
N ALA A 430 7.75 -1.97 9.85
CA ALA A 430 8.86 -2.88 9.58
C ALA A 430 10.08 -2.14 9.03
N LEU A 431 9.88 -1.10 8.21
CA LEU A 431 10.96 -0.25 7.74
C LEU A 431 11.58 0.60 8.85
N LEU A 432 10.77 1.19 9.75
CA LEU A 432 11.29 1.91 10.92
C LEU A 432 12.16 0.99 11.77
N CYS A 433 11.69 -0.22 12.08
CA CYS A 433 12.32 -1.14 13.01
C CYS A 433 13.40 -2.05 12.40
N ALA A 434 13.66 -1.96 11.10
CA ALA A 434 14.79 -2.66 10.52
C ALA A 434 16.12 -2.11 11.05
N GLN A 435 17.12 -2.98 11.16
CA GLN A 435 18.43 -2.64 11.72
C GLN A 435 19.01 -1.36 11.08
N LEU A 436 19.40 -0.41 11.93
CA LEU A 436 20.08 0.81 11.49
C LEU A 436 21.39 0.47 10.77
N PRO A 437 21.76 1.22 9.72
CA PRO A 437 23.02 1.00 9.01
C PRO A 437 24.21 1.18 9.96
N ASP A 438 25.37 0.62 9.63
CA ASP A 438 26.59 0.82 10.42
C ASP A 438 27.06 2.28 10.39
N ARG A 439 26.79 2.96 9.27
CA ARG A 439 27.26 4.31 8.97
C ARG A 439 26.10 5.19 8.52
N LEU A 440 26.09 6.42 9.01
CA LEU A 440 25.14 7.44 8.57
C LEU A 440 25.52 7.99 7.20
N THR A 441 24.50 8.44 6.49
CA THR A 441 24.60 8.93 5.13
C THR A 441 24.45 10.45 5.15
N LEU A 442 25.44 11.12 5.75
CA LEU A 442 25.35 12.55 6.07
C LEU A 442 25.52 13.46 4.85
N LEU A 443 25.02 14.69 5.00
CA LEU A 443 25.02 15.79 4.02
C LEU A 443 26.30 15.85 3.16
N ASP A 444 26.10 15.89 1.85
CA ASP A 444 27.14 16.22 0.87
C ASP A 444 27.45 17.73 0.94
N GLU A 445 28.71 18.09 0.67
CA GLU A 445 29.42 19.35 1.02
C GLU A 445 28.71 20.70 0.72
N GLY A 446 27.62 20.73 -0.05
CA GLY A 446 26.97 21.95 -0.55
C GLY A 446 25.99 22.67 0.39
N PHE A 447 25.65 22.11 1.55
CA PHE A 447 24.67 22.71 2.50
C PHE A 447 25.23 22.98 3.90
N ALA A 448 26.46 22.55 4.20
CA ALA A 448 27.08 22.76 5.50
C ALA A 448 27.63 24.18 5.61
N SER A 449 27.05 25.00 6.50
CA SER A 449 27.72 26.21 6.99
C SER A 449 29.11 25.83 7.53
N SER A 450 30.08 26.74 7.43
CA SER A 450 31.49 26.50 7.80
C SER A 450 31.73 25.97 9.23
N ALA A 451 30.73 26.03 10.11
CA ALA A 451 30.75 25.41 11.45
C ALA A 451 30.55 23.89 11.46
N TYR A 452 30.03 23.29 10.38
CA TYR A 452 29.81 21.84 10.23
C TYR A 452 30.82 21.16 9.28
N GLN A 453 31.78 21.93 8.74
CA GLN A 453 32.81 21.44 7.79
C GLN A 453 33.73 20.37 8.40
N THR A 454 33.78 20.22 9.71
CA THR A 454 34.57 19.16 10.37
C THR A 454 33.78 17.87 10.61
N ALA A 455 32.50 17.79 10.26
CA ALA A 455 31.62 16.65 10.60
C ALA A 455 31.08 15.85 9.40
N ALA A 456 31.45 16.19 8.16
CA ALA A 456 31.14 15.39 6.96
C ALA A 456 32.07 14.15 6.83
N GLN A 457 32.52 13.61 7.96
CA GLN A 457 33.32 12.39 8.06
C GLN A 457 32.48 11.29 8.68
N ASP A 458 32.10 10.29 7.88
CA ASP A 458 31.98 8.88 8.29
C ASP A 458 31.57 8.61 9.76
N ILE A 459 30.45 9.19 10.21
CA ILE A 459 30.01 9.07 11.59
C ILE A 459 29.31 7.72 11.73
N GLY A 460 29.96 6.79 12.42
CA GLY A 460 29.33 5.54 12.87
C GLY A 460 28.08 5.86 13.70
N VAL A 461 27.03 5.07 13.53
CA VAL A 461 25.81 5.26 14.33
C VAL A 461 26.15 5.13 15.81
N ASN A 462 25.78 6.15 16.61
CA ASN A 462 25.95 6.13 18.06
C ASN A 462 25.30 4.88 18.66
N GLU A 463 26.09 4.05 19.32
CA GLU A 463 25.65 2.77 19.89
C GLU A 463 24.49 2.95 20.89
N LYS A 464 24.44 4.07 21.63
CA LYS A 464 23.31 4.38 22.51
C LYS A 464 22.02 4.56 21.73
N VAL A 465 22.08 5.21 20.57
CA VAL A 465 20.93 5.42 19.69
C VAL A 465 20.49 4.10 19.07
N ARG A 466 21.45 3.27 18.62
CA ARG A 466 21.18 1.92 18.12
C ARG A 466 20.48 1.05 19.16
N ASN A 467 20.98 1.04 20.39
CA ASN A 467 20.43 0.25 21.49
C ASN A 467 19.04 0.77 21.88
N TYR A 468 18.86 2.08 22.03
CA TYR A 468 17.55 2.68 22.28
C TYR A 468 16.53 2.30 21.21
N HIS A 469 16.89 2.46 19.94
CA HIS A 469 16.03 2.14 18.80
C HIS A 469 15.65 0.66 18.78
N SER A 470 16.64 -0.23 18.94
CA SER A 470 16.40 -1.67 19.01
C SER A 470 15.46 -2.03 20.17
N GLU A 471 15.72 -1.50 21.37
CA GLU A 471 14.91 -1.75 22.56
C GLU A 471 13.46 -1.28 22.37
N GLN A 472 13.24 -0.10 21.77
CA GLN A 472 11.88 0.34 21.47
C GLN A 472 11.18 -0.61 20.50
N CYS A 473 11.86 -1.04 19.43
CA CYS A 473 11.29 -1.99 18.47
C CYS A 473 11.00 -3.36 19.08
N ASP A 474 11.87 -3.86 19.97
CA ASP A 474 11.63 -5.09 20.74
C ASP A 474 10.36 -5.02 21.58
N ARG A 475 10.10 -3.87 22.20
CA ARG A 475 8.91 -3.66 23.03
C ARG A 475 7.60 -3.73 22.24
N TYR A 476 7.62 -3.51 20.92
CA TYR A 476 6.45 -3.63 20.06
C TYR A 476 6.17 -5.08 19.64
N GLY A 477 7.14 -5.98 19.78
CA GLY A 477 7.08 -7.35 19.26
C GLY A 477 5.83 -8.14 19.67
N PRO A 478 5.43 -8.17 20.96
CA PRO A 478 4.22 -8.90 21.36
C PRO A 478 2.94 -8.34 20.74
N TRP A 479 2.84 -7.03 20.55
CA TRP A 479 1.69 -6.40 19.87
C TRP A 479 1.65 -6.72 18.37
N ILE A 480 2.81 -6.71 17.70
CA ILE A 480 2.92 -7.15 16.29
C ILE A 480 2.50 -8.62 16.17
N LYS A 481 2.97 -9.48 17.07
CA LYS A 481 2.59 -10.91 17.11
C LYS A 481 1.09 -11.09 17.33
N HIS A 482 0.48 -10.30 18.21
CA HIS A 482 -0.97 -10.30 18.44
C HIS A 482 -1.75 -9.99 17.16
N ASN A 483 -1.38 -8.90 16.46
CA ASN A 483 -2.03 -8.50 15.22
C ASN A 483 -1.82 -9.51 14.08
N ALA A 484 -0.62 -10.04 13.93
CA ALA A 484 -0.32 -11.06 12.92
C ALA A 484 -1.14 -12.34 13.15
N LYS A 485 -1.29 -12.77 14.41
CA LYS A 485 -2.16 -13.89 14.76
C LYS A 485 -3.60 -13.58 14.40
N SER A 486 -4.13 -12.44 14.81
CA SER A 486 -5.49 -12.02 14.47
C SER A 486 -5.73 -12.03 12.96
N ALA A 487 -4.79 -11.48 12.17
CA ALA A 487 -4.85 -11.52 10.71
C ALA A 487 -4.89 -12.95 10.16
N LEU A 488 -4.03 -13.85 10.66
CA LEU A 488 -3.99 -15.26 10.23
C LEU A 488 -5.30 -16.01 10.46
N HIS A 489 -6.07 -15.64 11.49
CA HIS A 489 -7.37 -16.25 11.79
C HIS A 489 -8.47 -15.85 10.81
N THR A 490 -8.26 -14.77 10.05
CA THR A 490 -9.20 -14.31 9.01
C THR A 490 -9.01 -14.99 7.67
N ARG A 491 -8.09 -15.94 7.54
CA ARG A 491 -7.90 -16.64 6.26
C ARG A 491 -9.08 -17.55 5.94
N ASN A 492 -9.54 -17.53 4.69
CA ASN A 492 -10.46 -18.54 4.16
C ASN A 492 -9.70 -19.84 3.81
N GLU A 493 -10.42 -20.83 3.27
CA GLU A 493 -9.89 -22.16 2.93
C GLU A 493 -8.75 -22.12 1.89
N ILE A 494 -8.72 -21.10 1.04
CA ILE A 494 -7.68 -20.89 0.02
C ILE A 494 -6.57 -19.91 0.47
N GLY A 495 -6.59 -19.48 1.73
CA GLY A 495 -5.51 -18.70 2.35
C GLY A 495 -5.62 -17.18 2.22
N GLU A 496 -6.74 -16.65 1.73
CA GLU A 496 -6.93 -15.21 1.53
C GLU A 496 -7.31 -14.49 2.82
N PHE A 497 -6.63 -13.38 3.11
CA PHE A 497 -6.84 -12.61 4.33
C PHE A 497 -8.11 -11.76 4.28
N GLY A 498 -8.82 -11.70 5.41
CA GLY A 498 -9.93 -10.80 5.63
C GLY A 498 -9.50 -9.42 6.13
N MET A 499 -10.40 -8.44 5.96
CA MET A 499 -10.16 -7.07 6.40
C MET A 499 -10.23 -6.93 7.93
N TRP A 500 -11.19 -7.60 8.57
CA TRP A 500 -11.49 -7.38 9.98
C TRP A 500 -10.86 -8.45 10.87
N TRP A 501 -9.65 -8.16 11.33
CA TRP A 501 -8.79 -9.08 12.07
C TRP A 501 -9.34 -9.50 13.45
N ASN A 502 -10.28 -8.74 13.98
CA ASN A 502 -10.90 -9.00 15.28
C ASN A 502 -12.34 -9.54 15.15
N ALA A 503 -12.76 -9.96 13.95
CA ALA A 503 -14.08 -10.54 13.74
C ALA A 503 -14.27 -11.82 14.57
N LEU A 504 -15.38 -11.90 15.31
CA LEU A 504 -15.74 -13.10 16.08
C LEU A 504 -16.21 -14.22 15.13
N ARG A 505 -15.74 -15.45 15.35
CA ARG A 505 -16.21 -16.62 14.59
C ARG A 505 -17.54 -17.13 15.15
N GLY A 506 -18.56 -17.23 14.31
CA GLY A 506 -19.77 -18.00 14.59
C GLY A 506 -20.93 -17.28 15.27
N ASP A 507 -20.81 -15.99 15.58
CA ASP A 507 -21.94 -15.22 16.13
C ASP A 507 -22.73 -14.52 15.03
N ARG A 508 -24.07 -14.62 15.14
CA ARG A 508 -24.98 -13.82 14.31
C ARG A 508 -24.77 -12.36 14.69
N PHE A 509 -24.30 -11.58 13.73
CA PHE A 509 -24.21 -10.13 13.83
C PHE A 509 -25.54 -9.56 14.35
N ARG A 510 -25.49 -8.92 15.52
CA ARG A 510 -26.59 -8.07 15.97
C ARG A 510 -26.31 -6.69 15.45
N ASP A 511 -27.17 -6.24 14.54
CA ASP A 511 -27.06 -4.93 13.91
C ASP A 511 -26.95 -3.81 14.96
N GLY A 512 -25.97 -2.92 14.80
CA GLY A 512 -25.86 -1.64 15.52
C GLY A 512 -24.98 -1.57 16.77
N ASP A 513 -24.74 -2.66 17.51
CA ASP A 513 -24.02 -2.59 18.81
C ASP A 513 -22.50 -2.33 18.68
N ASP A 514 -21.93 -2.53 17.49
CA ASP A 514 -20.47 -2.51 17.27
C ASP A 514 -19.98 -1.43 16.28
N MET A 515 -20.88 -0.53 15.88
CA MET A 515 -20.55 0.62 15.01
C MET A 515 -19.58 1.57 15.72
N VAL A 516 -18.54 2.00 15.02
CA VAL A 516 -17.61 3.00 15.53
C VAL A 516 -18.29 4.37 15.49
N GLN A 517 -18.39 5.01 16.65
CA GLN A 517 -18.72 6.44 16.70
C GLN A 517 -17.45 7.24 16.41
N LEU A 518 -17.44 7.93 15.27
CA LEU A 518 -16.35 8.82 14.89
C LEU A 518 -16.36 10.09 15.76
N PRO A 519 -15.19 10.76 15.93
CA PRO A 519 -15.13 12.06 16.57
C PRO A 519 -16.04 13.10 15.88
N ASP A 520 -16.40 14.15 16.62
CA ASP A 520 -17.01 15.34 16.00
C ASP A 520 -16.05 15.90 14.94
N ASP A 521 -16.60 16.44 13.85
CA ASP A 521 -15.84 16.97 12.70
C ASP A 521 -14.97 15.94 11.94
N ALA A 522 -15.15 14.64 12.20
CA ALA A 522 -14.56 13.58 11.38
C ALA A 522 -15.45 13.24 10.18
N VAL A 523 -14.88 13.31 8.98
CA VAL A 523 -15.53 12.94 7.72
C VAL A 523 -14.75 11.81 7.05
N ASP A 524 -15.33 10.61 7.03
CA ASP A 524 -14.74 9.42 6.40
C ASP A 524 -15.02 9.38 4.89
N TYR A 525 -14.48 10.34 4.15
CA TYR A 525 -14.70 10.43 2.72
C TYR A 525 -14.00 9.31 1.92
N ARG A 526 -12.96 8.68 2.50
CA ARG A 526 -12.25 7.57 1.86
C ARG A 526 -13.12 6.33 1.78
N ASN A 527 -13.98 6.08 2.78
CA ASN A 527 -14.91 4.95 2.76
C ASN A 527 -16.31 5.32 2.28
N LEU A 528 -16.75 6.56 2.49
CA LEU A 528 -18.13 6.99 2.21
C LEU A 528 -18.26 7.90 0.96
N GLY A 529 -17.15 8.27 0.33
CA GLY A 529 -17.08 9.15 -0.84
C GLY A 529 -16.86 10.63 -0.49
N VAL A 530 -16.34 11.40 -1.46
CA VAL A 530 -16.07 12.83 -1.31
C VAL A 530 -17.39 13.62 -1.20
N PRO A 531 -17.58 14.43 -0.14
CA PRO A 531 -18.74 15.31 0.00
C PRO A 531 -18.92 16.28 -1.18
N ASP A 532 -20.17 16.60 -1.54
CA ASP A 532 -20.46 17.45 -2.71
C ASP A 532 -19.92 18.88 -2.59
N ASP A 533 -19.85 19.40 -1.37
CA ASP A 533 -19.29 20.71 -1.06
C ASP A 533 -17.77 20.77 -1.26
N TRP A 534 -17.05 19.64 -1.26
CA TRP A 534 -15.60 19.57 -1.53
C TRP A 534 -15.27 19.50 -3.02
N LYS A 535 -16.26 19.22 -3.89
CA LYS A 535 -16.05 18.99 -5.33
C LYS A 535 -15.90 20.28 -6.17
N GLY A 536 -16.19 21.45 -5.61
CA GLY A 536 -16.10 22.75 -6.28
C GLY A 536 -17.12 22.97 -7.43
N SER A 537 -17.52 24.22 -7.67
CA SER A 537 -18.59 24.54 -8.64
C SER A 537 -18.28 24.16 -10.10
N ALA A 538 -19.24 23.49 -10.75
CA ALA A 538 -19.41 23.22 -12.19
C ALA A 538 -18.33 22.43 -12.96
N VAL A 539 -17.11 22.28 -12.45
CA VAL A 539 -16.07 21.42 -13.05
C VAL A 539 -16.08 20.00 -12.46
N GLY A 540 -16.55 19.83 -11.22
CA GLY A 540 -16.68 18.51 -10.55
C GLY A 540 -17.55 17.51 -11.34
N LYS A 541 -18.60 17.97 -12.02
CA LYS A 541 -19.48 17.11 -12.86
C LYS A 541 -18.84 16.59 -14.15
N LYS A 542 -17.76 17.22 -14.63
CA LYS A 542 -17.02 16.73 -15.81
C LYS A 542 -15.93 15.73 -15.41
N ILE A 543 -15.50 15.79 -14.16
CA ILE A 543 -14.54 14.89 -13.52
C ILE A 543 -15.23 13.62 -13.02
N GLU A 544 -16.55 13.63 -12.77
CA GLU A 544 -17.34 12.39 -12.59
C GLU A 544 -17.03 11.37 -13.70
N ASN A 545 -16.88 11.78 -14.96
CA ASN A 545 -16.55 10.85 -16.04
C ASN A 545 -15.07 10.39 -16.08
N MET A 546 -14.17 10.98 -15.29
CA MET A 546 -12.75 10.58 -15.21
C MET A 546 -12.43 9.85 -13.89
N ILE A 547 -12.98 10.30 -12.76
CA ILE A 547 -12.87 9.59 -11.48
C ILE A 547 -13.77 8.35 -11.48
N SER A 548 -14.98 8.43 -12.05
CA SER A 548 -15.79 7.22 -12.24
C SER A 548 -15.22 6.31 -13.32
N ALA A 549 -14.33 6.76 -14.23
CA ALA A 549 -13.67 5.83 -15.15
C ALA A 549 -12.75 4.83 -14.42
N SER A 550 -12.25 5.16 -13.23
CA SER A 550 -11.58 4.21 -12.32
C SER A 550 -12.57 3.31 -11.55
N VAL A 551 -13.88 3.60 -11.62
CA VAL A 551 -14.99 2.85 -11.01
C VAL A 551 -15.81 2.06 -12.06
N VAL A 552 -15.72 2.40 -13.35
CA VAL A 552 -16.52 1.86 -14.47
C VAL A 552 -16.03 0.48 -14.95
N SER A 553 -15.14 -0.20 -14.23
CA SER A 553 -14.97 -1.65 -14.39
C SER A 553 -16.12 -2.45 -13.74
N LEU A 554 -17.03 -1.80 -13.01
CA LEU A 554 -18.18 -2.43 -12.35
C LEU A 554 -19.51 -2.35 -13.15
N GLU A 555 -19.61 -1.53 -14.20
CA GLU A 555 -20.90 -1.34 -14.90
C GLU A 555 -21.21 -2.44 -15.93
N HIS A 556 -20.32 -3.41 -16.19
CA HIS A 556 -20.60 -4.51 -17.13
C HIS A 556 -21.31 -5.73 -16.50
N SER A 557 -21.74 -5.65 -15.23
CA SER A 557 -22.59 -6.67 -14.60
C SER A 557 -24.02 -6.21 -14.28
N GLU A 558 -24.38 -4.95 -14.56
CA GLU A 558 -25.70 -4.39 -14.21
C GLU A 558 -26.75 -4.43 -15.33
N GLU A 559 -26.49 -5.09 -16.46
CA GLU A 559 -27.49 -5.30 -17.52
C GLU A 559 -28.19 -6.67 -17.44
N VAL A 560 -28.64 -7.09 -16.26
CA VAL A 560 -29.80 -7.99 -16.12
C VAL A 560 -30.52 -7.63 -14.81
N MET A 561 -31.84 -7.41 -14.89
CA MET A 561 -32.79 -7.10 -13.80
C MET A 561 -33.06 -5.61 -13.56
N GLY A 562 -33.84 -5.01 -14.46
CA GLY A 562 -34.54 -3.76 -14.18
C GLY A 562 -35.77 -3.97 -13.29
N GLY A 563 -35.95 -3.04 -12.35
CA GLY A 563 -37.24 -2.59 -11.82
C GLY A 563 -37.81 -3.34 -10.61
N GLU A 564 -37.70 -2.77 -9.41
CA GLU A 564 -38.82 -2.20 -8.62
C GLU A 564 -38.31 -1.66 -7.28
N GLN A 565 -38.98 -0.63 -6.77
CA GLN A 565 -38.81 -0.13 -5.40
C GLN A 565 -39.22 -1.25 -4.41
N ASP A 566 -38.27 -2.05 -3.94
CA ASP A 566 -38.57 -3.07 -2.94
C ASP A 566 -38.39 -2.54 -1.51
N THR A 567 -39.55 -2.40 -0.89
CA THR A 567 -39.75 -2.32 0.55
C THR A 567 -38.97 -3.41 1.28
N PHE A 568 -38.21 -3.02 2.31
CA PHE A 568 -37.63 -3.93 3.30
C PHE A 568 -38.71 -4.88 3.83
N ASN A 569 -38.71 -6.12 3.34
CA ASN A 569 -39.44 -7.22 3.92
C ASN A 569 -38.48 -8.39 4.15
N GLU A 570 -38.63 -8.96 5.34
CA GLU A 570 -37.90 -10.10 5.86
C GLU A 570 -37.98 -11.32 4.94
N GLU A 571 -36.91 -11.61 4.19
CA GLU A 571 -36.64 -12.98 3.75
C GLU A 571 -35.32 -13.48 4.34
N ARG A 572 -35.48 -14.47 5.22
CA ARG A 572 -34.40 -15.16 5.92
C ARG A 572 -33.62 -16.05 4.96
N GLY A 573 -32.29 -15.95 5.02
CA GLY A 573 -31.46 -17.16 5.13
C GLY A 573 -30.54 -17.52 3.97
N VAL A 574 -29.61 -16.63 3.60
CA VAL A 574 -28.23 -17.05 3.32
C VAL A 574 -27.32 -16.17 4.16
N GLY A 575 -27.15 -16.54 5.43
CA GLY A 575 -26.31 -15.78 6.34
C GLY A 575 -24.86 -15.87 5.88
N VAL A 576 -24.19 -14.73 5.69
CA VAL A 576 -22.74 -14.69 5.53
C VAL A 576 -22.11 -15.38 6.75
N LEU A 577 -21.50 -16.55 6.52
CA LEU A 577 -20.97 -17.40 7.59
C LEU A 577 -19.71 -16.79 8.22
N ASP A 578 -18.89 -16.12 7.41
CA ASP A 578 -17.67 -15.42 7.85
C ASP A 578 -17.79 -13.92 7.56
N LEU A 579 -17.66 -13.12 8.61
CA LEU A 579 -17.83 -11.67 8.58
C LEU A 579 -16.83 -10.95 7.68
N ASN A 580 -15.73 -11.59 7.32
CA ASN A 580 -14.75 -11.09 6.37
C ASN A 580 -15.18 -11.23 4.90
N ASP A 581 -16.27 -11.95 4.62
CA ASP A 581 -16.87 -12.03 3.27
C ASP A 581 -17.94 -10.95 3.03
N ARG A 582 -18.17 -10.05 3.99
CA ARG A 582 -19.11 -8.92 3.85
C ARG A 582 -18.49 -7.79 3.02
N GLY A 583 -19.36 -6.94 2.46
CA GLY A 583 -18.94 -5.77 1.69
C GLY A 583 -18.13 -6.19 0.47
N ARG A 584 -16.92 -5.63 0.33
CA ARG A 584 -15.96 -6.03 -0.71
C ARG A 584 -15.33 -7.42 -0.50
N GLY A 585 -15.54 -8.02 0.67
CA GLY A 585 -14.97 -9.33 1.02
C GLY A 585 -13.46 -9.32 1.14
N ARG A 586 -12.85 -10.47 0.84
CA ARG A 586 -11.39 -10.66 0.77
C ARG A 586 -10.89 -10.19 -0.58
N THR A 587 -10.01 -9.20 -0.57
CA THR A 587 -9.52 -8.52 -1.77
C THR A 587 -7.99 -8.57 -1.84
N VAL A 588 -7.44 -8.08 -2.95
CA VAL A 588 -5.99 -7.96 -3.09
C VAL A 588 -5.41 -7.00 -2.04
N GLU A 589 -6.17 -5.97 -1.63
CA GLU A 589 -5.79 -5.04 -0.58
C GLU A 589 -5.71 -5.70 0.80
N THR A 590 -6.71 -6.51 1.18
CA THR A 590 -6.70 -7.24 2.46
C THR A 590 -5.60 -8.30 2.48
N GLN A 591 -5.33 -8.95 1.34
CA GLN A 591 -4.20 -9.85 1.16
C GLN A 591 -2.86 -9.12 1.38
N GLY A 592 -2.70 -7.91 0.82
CA GLY A 592 -1.55 -7.05 1.05
C GLY A 592 -1.38 -6.66 2.53
N GLY A 593 -2.49 -6.46 3.25
CA GLY A 593 -2.52 -6.27 4.70
C GLY A 593 -1.95 -7.46 5.48
N GLY A 594 -2.44 -8.67 5.17
CA GLY A 594 -1.94 -9.92 5.75
C GLY A 594 -0.45 -10.16 5.50
N LEU A 595 -0.01 -9.99 4.24
CA LEU A 595 1.40 -10.08 3.87
C LEU A 595 2.27 -9.11 4.68
N SER A 596 1.84 -7.86 4.81
CA SER A 596 2.60 -6.80 5.46
C SER A 596 2.78 -7.03 6.96
N VAL A 597 1.74 -7.49 7.67
CA VAL A 597 1.82 -7.76 9.12
C VAL A 597 2.68 -9.00 9.41
N LEU A 598 2.62 -10.04 8.56
CA LEU A 598 3.51 -11.21 8.69
C LEU A 598 4.96 -10.86 8.42
N ARG A 599 5.22 -10.02 7.41
CA ARG A 599 6.55 -9.49 7.15
C ARG A 599 7.07 -8.68 8.34
N ALA A 600 6.23 -7.83 8.95
CA ALA A 600 6.60 -7.07 10.13
C ALA A 600 6.93 -7.99 11.32
N LEU A 601 6.14 -9.04 11.54
CA LEU A 601 6.42 -10.04 12.57
C LEU A 601 7.77 -10.72 12.33
N TRP A 602 8.05 -11.16 11.10
CA TRP A 602 9.32 -11.79 10.75
C TRP A 602 10.51 -10.85 10.95
N GLU A 603 10.47 -9.65 10.38
CA GLU A 603 11.60 -8.71 10.40
C GLU A 603 11.89 -8.12 11.79
N VAL A 604 10.86 -7.92 12.62
CA VAL A 604 11.01 -7.24 13.92
C VAL A 604 11.20 -8.23 15.07
N VAL A 605 10.53 -9.39 15.04
CA VAL A 605 10.48 -10.32 16.19
C VAL A 605 11.38 -11.54 15.96
N ASP A 606 11.15 -12.28 14.87
CA ASP A 606 11.74 -13.63 14.73
C ASP A 606 13.16 -13.63 14.16
N ARG A 607 13.55 -12.58 13.43
CA ARG A 607 14.88 -12.47 12.84
C ARG A 607 15.99 -12.16 13.85
N LYS A 608 15.66 -11.70 15.06
CA LYS A 608 16.67 -11.31 16.06
C LYS A 608 17.33 -12.56 16.68
N GLY A 609 18.42 -13.03 16.05
CA GLY A 609 19.35 -14.00 16.65
C GLY A 609 19.72 -15.25 15.83
N ARG A 610 19.82 -15.20 14.49
CA ARG A 610 20.29 -16.34 13.67
C ARG A 610 21.30 -15.98 12.58
#